data_AF-A0AA88ZPM5-F1
#
_entry.id   AF-A0AA88ZPM5-F1
#
_cell.length_a   1.000
_cell.length_b   1.000
_cell.length_c   1.000
_cell.angle_alpha   90.00
_cell.angle_beta   90.00
_cell.angle_gamma   90.00
#
_symmetry.space_group_name_H-M   'P 1'
#
loop_
_entity.id
_entity.type
_entity.pdbx_description
1 polymer ?
#
loop_
_entity_poly.entity_id
_entity_poly.type
_entity_poly.pdbx_seq_one_letter_code
_entity_poly.pdbx_strand_id
1 'polypeptide(L)'
;MQIYVFFLNLQLLITKNSIKNILSDSFPRIKAYFCAIKVKNKQILESDNSSAIKKIVLPIALIFGAGRIIFDLIPKIAGANSKVYYATFLVAFVFEALTIIYIIKKYKKSHNNSINLKEALIVGVMFMVIVGGLYAIQSYLYDVYIDPEFQRETALEWANLYGKSGDVEKMMNEGDRIQETSSIFSIISSILKFSLLGILVSFIVGTIVRNR
;
A
#
# COMPACT_ATOMS: atom_id res chain seq x y z
N MET A 1 -30.46 -74.78 6.46
CA MET A 1 -30.21 -73.64 7.38
C MET A 1 -28.92 -72.85 7.06
N GLN A 2 -27.83 -73.48 6.60
CA GLN A 2 -26.55 -72.79 6.31
C GLN A 2 -26.57 -71.80 5.12
N ILE A 3 -27.35 -72.06 4.07
CA ILE A 3 -27.38 -71.20 2.86
C ILE A 3 -27.97 -69.81 3.16
N TYR A 4 -29.01 -69.74 3.99
CA TYR A 4 -29.64 -68.46 4.38
C TYR A 4 -28.68 -67.57 5.19
N VAL A 5 -27.87 -68.16 6.06
CA VAL A 5 -26.86 -67.44 6.85
C VAL A 5 -25.74 -66.88 5.95
N PHE A 6 -25.39 -67.60 4.89
CA PHE A 6 -24.40 -67.15 3.90
C PHE A 6 -24.91 -65.94 3.10
N PHE A 7 -26.15 -65.99 2.59
CA PHE A 7 -26.73 -64.86 1.86
C PHE A 7 -26.90 -63.62 2.73
N LEU A 8 -27.31 -63.78 4.00
CA LEU A 8 -27.44 -62.66 4.93
C LEU A 8 -26.08 -61.99 5.24
N ASN A 9 -25.03 -62.80 5.46
CA ASN A 9 -23.68 -62.29 5.68
C ASN A 9 -23.11 -61.60 4.43
N LEU A 10 -23.38 -62.12 3.25
CA LEU A 10 -22.95 -61.52 1.99
C LEU A 10 -23.64 -60.16 1.76
N GLN A 11 -24.94 -60.07 2.04
CA GLN A 11 -25.71 -58.83 1.90
C GLN A 11 -25.26 -57.76 2.90
N LEU A 12 -24.93 -58.16 4.14
CA LEU A 12 -24.32 -57.29 5.16
C LEU A 12 -22.91 -56.82 4.77
N LEU A 13 -22.11 -57.69 4.14
CA LEU A 13 -20.77 -57.33 3.68
C LEU A 13 -20.82 -56.33 2.52
N ILE A 14 -21.72 -56.53 1.56
CA ILE A 14 -21.93 -55.64 0.42
C ILE A 14 -22.40 -54.25 0.90
N THR A 15 -23.37 -54.21 1.83
CA THR A 15 -23.84 -52.93 2.40
C THR A 15 -22.75 -52.21 3.20
N LYS A 16 -21.97 -52.92 4.03
CA LYS A 16 -20.84 -52.31 4.76
C LYS A 16 -19.78 -51.72 3.83
N ASN A 17 -19.39 -52.42 2.76
CA ASN A 17 -18.41 -51.91 1.81
C ASN A 17 -18.94 -50.72 1.00
N SER A 18 -20.21 -50.76 0.59
CA SER A 18 -20.84 -49.67 -0.14
C SER A 18 -20.90 -48.39 0.71
N ILE A 19 -21.31 -48.51 1.98
CA ILE A 19 -21.34 -47.39 2.94
C ILE A 19 -19.93 -46.84 3.20
N LYS A 20 -18.92 -47.71 3.35
CA LYS A 20 -17.52 -47.29 3.56
C LYS A 20 -16.96 -46.51 2.37
N ASN A 21 -17.24 -46.97 1.15
CA ASN A 21 -16.80 -46.28 -0.06
C ASN A 21 -17.46 -44.90 -0.17
N ILE A 22 -18.79 -44.82 0.00
CA ILE A 22 -19.53 -43.54 -0.02
C ILE A 22 -18.95 -42.56 1.01
N LEU A 23 -18.74 -43.00 2.26
CA LEU A 23 -18.16 -42.15 3.29
C LEU A 23 -16.73 -41.69 2.94
N SER A 24 -15.89 -42.57 2.42
CA SER A 24 -14.51 -42.21 2.04
C SER A 24 -14.44 -41.18 0.93
N ASP A 25 -15.41 -41.22 0.01
CA ASP A 25 -15.48 -40.38 -1.18
C ASP A 25 -16.18 -39.04 -0.93
N SER A 26 -17.14 -39.01 0.00
CA SER A 26 -17.92 -37.82 0.35
C SER A 26 -17.16 -36.90 1.32
N PHE A 27 -16.44 -37.46 2.30
CA PHE A 27 -15.75 -36.66 3.33
C PHE A 27 -14.71 -35.66 2.76
N PRO A 28 -13.82 -36.04 1.82
CA PRO A 28 -12.86 -35.12 1.21
C PRO A 28 -13.56 -34.03 0.39
N ARG A 29 -14.61 -34.38 -0.35
CA ARG A 29 -15.42 -33.44 -1.15
C ARG A 29 -16.13 -32.43 -0.25
N ILE A 30 -16.80 -32.88 0.80
CA ILE A 30 -17.49 -32.01 1.78
C ILE A 30 -16.48 -31.05 2.41
N LYS A 31 -15.30 -31.53 2.83
CA LYS A 31 -14.22 -30.69 3.38
C LYS A 31 -13.73 -29.64 2.36
N ALA A 32 -13.60 -30.01 1.09
CA ALA A 32 -13.24 -29.07 0.02
C ALA A 32 -14.32 -28.00 -0.20
N TYR A 33 -15.61 -28.37 -0.18
CA TYR A 33 -16.72 -27.43 -0.26
C TYR A 33 -16.73 -26.42 0.89
N PHE A 34 -16.58 -26.87 2.14
CA PHE A 34 -16.48 -25.97 3.29
C PHE A 34 -15.26 -25.04 3.20
N CYS A 35 -14.12 -25.54 2.71
CA CYS A 35 -12.94 -24.71 2.46
C CYS A 35 -13.23 -23.62 1.41
N ALA A 36 -13.83 -23.98 0.27
CA ALA A 36 -14.18 -23.05 -0.80
C ALA A 36 -15.17 -21.97 -0.34
N ILE A 37 -16.19 -22.34 0.44
CA ILE A 37 -17.15 -21.39 1.03
C ILE A 37 -16.44 -20.43 1.99
N LYS A 38 -15.55 -20.94 2.86
CA LYS A 38 -14.77 -20.11 3.78
C LYS A 38 -13.88 -19.10 3.04
N VAL A 39 -13.23 -19.52 1.96
CA VAL A 39 -12.40 -18.65 1.11
C VAL A 39 -13.26 -17.59 0.43
N LYS A 40 -14.39 -17.99 -0.18
CA LYS A 40 -15.31 -17.07 -0.86
C LYS A 40 -15.88 -16.02 0.09
N ASN A 41 -16.33 -16.43 1.29
CA ASN A 41 -16.84 -15.50 2.30
C ASN A 41 -15.77 -14.53 2.79
N LYS A 42 -14.52 -14.99 2.96
CA LYS A 42 -13.39 -14.12 3.29
C LYS A 42 -13.12 -13.09 2.20
N GLN A 43 -13.19 -13.48 0.92
CA GLN A 43 -13.01 -12.57 -0.22
C GLN A 43 -14.10 -11.50 -0.28
N ILE A 44 -15.36 -11.87 -0.01
CA ILE A 44 -16.50 -10.92 0.02
C ILE A 44 -16.29 -9.88 1.14
N LEU A 45 -15.97 -10.34 2.35
CA LEU A 45 -15.63 -9.46 3.48
C LEU A 45 -14.44 -8.52 3.17
N GLU A 46 -13.39 -9.02 2.52
CA GLU A 46 -12.26 -8.17 2.12
C GLU A 46 -12.65 -7.13 1.06
N SER A 47 -13.55 -7.47 0.12
CA SER A 47 -14.04 -6.53 -0.89
C SER A 47 -14.92 -5.43 -0.31
N ASP A 48 -15.76 -5.75 0.68
CA ASP A 48 -16.60 -4.77 1.38
C ASP A 48 -15.76 -3.81 2.23
N ASN A 49 -14.75 -4.35 2.95
CA ASN A 49 -13.83 -3.52 3.73
C ASN A 49 -13.01 -2.59 2.82
N SER A 50 -12.51 -3.09 1.69
CA SER A 50 -11.78 -2.27 0.70
C SER A 50 -12.64 -1.14 0.13
N SER A 51 -13.91 -1.41 -0.19
CA SER A 51 -14.89 -0.41 -0.62
C SER A 51 -15.09 0.69 0.42
N ALA A 52 -15.24 0.32 1.70
CA ALA A 52 -15.39 1.27 2.79
C ALA A 52 -14.13 2.12 3.02
N ILE A 53 -12.94 1.51 2.99
CA ILE A 53 -11.67 2.24 3.09
C ILE A 53 -11.55 3.26 1.94
N LYS A 54 -11.82 2.84 0.69
CA LYS A 54 -11.73 3.70 -0.49
C LYS A 54 -12.61 4.94 -0.37
N LYS A 55 -13.84 4.79 0.12
CA LYS A 55 -14.78 5.92 0.32
C LYS A 55 -14.25 6.96 1.31
N ILE A 56 -13.44 6.56 2.28
CA ILE A 56 -12.84 7.49 3.25
C ILE A 56 -11.53 8.08 2.71
N VAL A 57 -10.64 7.23 2.18
CA VAL A 57 -9.29 7.63 1.77
C VAL A 57 -9.31 8.53 0.53
N LEU A 58 -10.07 8.18 -0.50
CA LEU A 58 -10.02 8.84 -1.81
C LEU A 58 -10.24 10.37 -1.75
N PRO A 59 -11.33 10.90 -1.16
CA PRO A 59 -11.55 12.34 -1.14
C PRO A 59 -10.48 13.08 -0.33
N ILE A 60 -9.99 12.50 0.77
CA ILE A 60 -8.96 13.11 1.60
C ILE A 60 -7.62 13.12 0.85
N ALA A 61 -7.25 12.01 0.22
CA ALA A 61 -6.02 11.89 -0.54
C ALA A 61 -5.96 12.84 -1.74
N LEU A 62 -7.08 13.09 -2.42
CA LEU A 62 -7.15 14.06 -3.52
C LEU A 62 -6.90 15.50 -3.05
N ILE A 63 -7.51 15.90 -1.93
CA ILE A 63 -7.28 17.23 -1.32
C ILE A 63 -5.81 17.37 -0.90
N PHE A 64 -5.27 16.34 -0.25
CA PHE A 64 -3.87 16.34 0.17
C PHE A 64 -2.90 16.31 -1.02
N GLY A 65 -3.21 15.59 -2.10
CA GLY A 65 -2.40 15.58 -3.31
C GLY A 65 -2.36 16.95 -4.00
N ALA A 66 -3.51 17.64 -4.10
CA ALA A 66 -3.56 19.00 -4.60
C ALA A 66 -2.78 19.97 -3.71
N GLY A 67 -2.97 19.88 -2.39
CA GLY A 67 -2.20 20.66 -1.42
C GLY A 67 -0.70 20.39 -1.52
N ARG A 68 -0.30 19.13 -1.72
CA ARG A 68 1.09 18.71 -1.85
C ARG A 68 1.77 19.34 -3.06
N ILE A 69 1.08 19.38 -4.19
CA ILE A 69 1.56 20.07 -5.41
C ILE A 69 1.81 21.55 -5.12
N ILE A 70 0.86 22.24 -4.48
CA ILE A 70 1.01 23.66 -4.17
C ILE A 70 2.19 23.88 -3.22
N PHE A 71 2.31 23.05 -2.18
CA PHE A 71 3.42 23.11 -1.22
C PHE A 71 4.79 22.87 -1.84
N ASP A 72 4.87 22.05 -2.90
CA ASP A 72 6.11 21.82 -3.66
C ASP A 72 6.44 22.99 -4.59
N LEU A 73 5.44 23.56 -5.25
CA LEU A 73 5.64 24.63 -6.22
C LEU A 73 6.04 25.95 -5.57
N ILE A 74 5.51 26.29 -4.39
CA ILE A 74 5.82 27.55 -3.70
C ILE A 74 7.33 27.81 -3.54
N PRO A 75 8.14 26.91 -2.95
CA PRO A 75 9.58 27.15 -2.82
C PRO A 75 10.30 27.19 -4.17
N LYS A 76 9.85 26.37 -5.14
CA LYS A 76 10.40 26.33 -6.50
C LYS A 76 10.26 27.69 -7.21
N ILE A 77 9.03 28.22 -7.27
CA ILE A 77 8.75 29.50 -7.94
C ILE A 77 9.30 30.71 -7.17
N ALA A 78 9.46 30.59 -5.85
CA ALA A 78 10.02 31.66 -5.01
C ALA A 78 11.55 31.74 -5.07
N GLY A 79 12.22 30.82 -5.80
CA GLY A 79 13.69 30.74 -5.81
C GLY A 79 14.26 30.47 -4.41
N ALA A 80 13.55 29.67 -3.61
CA ALA A 80 13.96 29.37 -2.26
C ALA A 80 15.23 28.51 -2.26
N ASN A 81 16.15 28.76 -1.31
CA ASN A 81 17.32 27.92 -1.13
C ASN A 81 16.94 26.47 -0.73
N SER A 82 17.89 25.57 -0.92
CA SER A 82 17.76 24.15 -0.62
C SER A 82 17.25 23.84 0.79
N LYS A 83 17.68 24.60 1.81
CA LYS A 83 17.19 24.39 3.20
C LYS A 83 15.70 24.60 3.30
N VAL A 84 15.18 25.68 2.72
CA VAL A 84 13.75 25.98 2.72
C VAL A 84 12.99 24.95 1.92
N TYR A 85 13.47 24.57 0.73
CA TYR A 85 12.83 23.55 -0.11
C TYR A 85 12.73 22.18 0.60
N TYR A 86 13.81 21.68 1.20
CA TYR A 86 13.74 20.41 1.93
C TYR A 86 12.93 20.51 3.23
N ALA A 87 12.89 21.69 3.88
CA ALA A 87 12.03 21.91 5.03
C ALA A 87 10.54 21.84 4.67
N THR A 88 10.11 22.45 3.56
CA THR A 88 8.70 22.34 3.13
C THR A 88 8.33 20.90 2.78
N PHE A 89 9.25 20.14 2.18
CA PHE A 89 9.06 18.71 1.93
C PHE A 89 8.84 17.94 3.23
N LEU A 90 9.68 18.18 4.25
CA LEU A 90 9.56 17.54 5.56
C LEU A 90 8.24 17.90 6.26
N VAL A 91 7.85 19.18 6.22
CA VAL A 91 6.58 19.66 6.79
C VAL A 91 5.40 18.97 6.11
N ALA A 92 5.40 18.88 4.78
CA ALA A 92 4.36 18.18 4.03
C ALA A 92 4.26 16.70 4.46
N PHE A 93 5.40 16.01 4.60
CA PHE A 93 5.45 14.64 5.06
C PHE A 93 4.85 14.46 6.48
N VAL A 94 5.11 15.40 7.40
CA VAL A 94 4.51 15.36 8.75
C VAL A 94 2.98 15.46 8.66
N PHE A 95 2.45 16.36 7.83
CA PHE A 95 1.01 16.48 7.61
C PHE A 95 0.40 15.22 6.98
N GLU A 96 1.08 14.61 6.02
CA GLU A 96 0.68 13.32 5.44
C GLU A 96 0.62 12.22 6.50
N ALA A 97 1.63 12.11 7.37
CA ALA A 97 1.65 11.12 8.44
C ALA A 97 0.51 11.33 9.47
N LEU A 98 0.27 12.59 9.89
CA LEU A 98 -0.85 12.95 10.77
C LEU A 98 -2.20 12.61 10.12
N THR A 99 -2.29 12.75 8.81
CA THR A 99 -3.52 12.45 8.05
C THR A 99 -3.77 10.96 7.95
N ILE A 100 -2.73 10.15 7.74
CA ILE A 100 -2.84 8.68 7.82
C ILE A 100 -3.36 8.27 9.21
N ILE A 101 -2.84 8.87 10.29
CA ILE A 101 -3.35 8.64 11.65
C ILE A 101 -4.84 8.97 11.76
N TYR A 102 -5.24 10.13 11.24
CA TYR A 102 -6.62 10.56 11.24
C TYR A 102 -7.53 9.59 10.47
N ILE A 103 -7.14 9.17 9.26
CA ILE A 103 -7.92 8.25 8.44
C ILE A 103 -8.07 6.89 9.13
N ILE A 104 -6.99 6.34 9.68
CA ILE A 104 -7.02 5.06 10.43
C ILE A 104 -8.00 5.16 11.61
N LYS A 105 -7.92 6.24 12.40
CA LYS A 105 -8.84 6.46 13.53
C LYS A 105 -10.29 6.63 13.07
N LYS A 106 -10.51 7.35 11.97
CA LYS A 106 -11.84 7.56 11.38
C LYS A 106 -12.45 6.24 10.88
N TYR A 107 -11.66 5.43 10.17
CA TYR A 107 -12.06 4.10 9.71
C TYR A 107 -12.42 3.18 10.87
N LYS A 108 -11.58 3.14 11.92
CA LYS A 108 -11.85 2.35 13.14
C LYS A 108 -13.20 2.74 13.77
N LYS A 109 -13.46 4.04 13.92
CA LYS A 109 -14.73 4.53 14.49
C LYS A 109 -15.95 4.13 13.66
N SER A 110 -15.83 4.06 12.33
CA SER A 110 -16.94 3.65 11.46
C SER A 110 -17.09 2.12 11.33
N HIS A 111 -16.17 1.33 11.88
CA HIS A 111 -16.14 -0.14 11.79
C HIS A 111 -16.06 -0.78 13.18
N ASN A 112 -17.09 -0.52 14.01
CA ASN A 112 -17.26 -1.12 15.34
C ASN A 112 -16.05 -0.98 16.27
N ASN A 113 -15.31 0.12 16.17
CA ASN A 113 -14.07 0.37 16.92
C ASN A 113 -13.00 -0.71 16.73
N SER A 114 -13.00 -1.40 15.59
CA SER A 114 -12.02 -2.42 15.26
C SER A 114 -11.29 -2.05 13.97
N ILE A 115 -10.00 -2.38 13.92
CA ILE A 115 -9.21 -2.31 12.70
C ILE A 115 -8.11 -3.36 12.79
N ASN A 116 -7.90 -4.13 11.72
CA ASN A 116 -6.76 -5.04 11.66
C ASN A 116 -5.54 -4.37 10.99
N LEU A 117 -4.37 -4.99 11.14
CA LEU A 117 -3.13 -4.42 10.60
C LEU A 117 -3.15 -4.33 9.06
N LYS A 118 -3.78 -5.30 8.38
CA LYS A 118 -3.92 -5.30 6.91
C LYS A 118 -4.71 -4.09 6.42
N GLU A 119 -5.82 -3.75 7.08
CA GLU A 119 -6.65 -2.58 6.77
C GLU A 119 -5.89 -1.27 7.01
N ALA A 120 -5.15 -1.17 8.11
CA ALA A 120 -4.29 -0.01 8.37
C ALA A 120 -3.24 0.17 7.26
N LEU A 121 -2.56 -0.92 6.85
CA LEU A 121 -1.58 -0.89 5.77
C LEU A 121 -2.22 -0.45 4.43
N ILE A 122 -3.39 -0.98 4.09
CA ILE A 122 -4.13 -0.58 2.88
C ILE A 122 -4.46 0.91 2.91
N VAL A 123 -4.89 1.46 4.06
CA VAL A 123 -5.13 2.90 4.23
C VAL A 123 -3.88 3.72 3.91
N GLY A 124 -2.74 3.38 4.51
CA GLY A 124 -1.49 4.13 4.33
C GLY A 124 -0.97 4.07 2.91
N VAL A 125 -0.93 2.87 2.31
CA VAL A 125 -0.50 2.67 0.92
C VAL A 125 -1.41 3.42 -0.04
N MET A 126 -2.73 3.25 0.06
CA MET A 126 -3.65 3.88 -0.88
C MET A 126 -3.62 5.40 -0.78
N PHE A 127 -3.50 5.97 0.43
CA PHE A 127 -3.32 7.40 0.61
C PHE A 127 -2.04 7.90 -0.07
N MET A 128 -0.89 7.27 0.22
CA MET A 128 0.41 7.71 -0.30
C MET A 128 0.60 7.44 -1.79
N VAL A 129 -0.02 6.40 -2.37
CA VAL A 129 -0.02 6.17 -3.82
C VAL A 129 -0.71 7.32 -4.55
N ILE A 130 -1.84 7.81 -4.02
CA ILE A 130 -2.59 8.90 -4.64
C ILE A 130 -1.83 10.23 -4.48
N VAL A 131 -1.42 10.57 -3.26
CA VAL A 131 -0.68 11.81 -2.97
C VAL A 131 0.67 11.83 -3.68
N GLY A 132 1.46 10.77 -3.53
CA GLY A 132 2.75 10.60 -4.17
C GLY A 132 2.66 10.50 -5.69
N GLY A 133 1.58 9.92 -6.24
CA GLY A 133 1.35 9.90 -7.68
C GLY A 133 1.07 11.28 -8.27
N LEU A 134 0.21 12.07 -7.63
CA LEU A 134 -0.06 13.44 -8.06
C LEU A 134 1.20 14.32 -7.95
N TYR A 135 1.93 14.20 -6.84
CA TYR A 135 3.22 14.85 -6.66
C TYR A 135 4.25 14.44 -7.72
N ALA A 136 4.39 13.14 -7.98
CA ALA A 136 5.38 12.61 -8.93
C ALA A 136 5.13 13.10 -10.36
N ILE A 137 3.85 13.14 -10.79
CA ILE A 137 3.48 13.68 -12.09
C ILE A 137 3.86 15.16 -12.17
N GLN A 138 3.53 15.96 -11.15
CA GLN A 138 3.87 17.38 -11.16
C GLN A 138 5.38 17.63 -11.08
N SER A 139 6.13 16.91 -10.23
CA SER A 139 7.58 17.06 -10.16
C SER A 139 8.22 16.72 -11.50
N TYR A 140 7.79 15.62 -12.14
CA TYR A 140 8.24 15.28 -13.48
C TYR A 140 7.97 16.40 -14.50
N LEU A 141 6.77 16.96 -14.51
CA LEU A 141 6.45 18.07 -15.43
C LEU A 141 7.31 19.30 -15.17
N TYR A 142 7.58 19.62 -13.91
CA TYR A 142 8.44 20.73 -13.52
C TYR A 142 9.89 20.49 -13.97
N ASP A 143 10.44 19.33 -13.62
CA ASP A 143 11.83 18.96 -13.86
C ASP A 143 12.12 18.65 -15.35
N VAL A 144 11.11 18.50 -16.21
CA VAL A 144 11.30 18.29 -17.65
C VAL A 144 11.02 19.55 -18.48
N TYR A 145 9.97 20.30 -18.14
CA TYR A 145 9.47 21.37 -19.00
C TYR A 145 9.62 22.78 -18.42
N ILE A 146 9.84 22.92 -17.12
CA ILE A 146 9.91 24.24 -16.46
C ILE A 146 11.35 24.56 -16.11
N ASP A 147 11.99 23.72 -15.30
CA ASP A 147 13.37 23.92 -14.83
C ASP A 147 14.07 22.57 -14.65
N PRO A 148 14.79 22.09 -15.69
CA PRO A 148 15.50 20.82 -15.64
C PRO A 148 16.69 20.77 -14.68
N GLU A 149 17.24 21.92 -14.33
CA GLU A 149 18.44 22.02 -13.49
C GLU A 149 18.08 22.13 -12.00
N PHE A 150 16.83 22.48 -11.68
CA PHE A 150 16.36 22.70 -10.30
C PHE A 150 16.81 21.62 -9.32
N GLN A 151 16.56 20.33 -9.62
CA GLN A 151 16.91 19.24 -8.71
C GLN A 151 18.43 19.10 -8.52
N ARG A 152 19.21 19.35 -9.58
CA ARG A 152 20.67 19.27 -9.52
C ARG A 152 21.25 20.41 -8.71
N GLU A 153 20.85 21.63 -9.01
CA GLU A 153 21.32 22.83 -8.29
C GLU A 153 20.94 22.76 -6.81
N THR A 154 19.70 22.38 -6.52
CA THR A 154 19.20 22.25 -5.14
C THR A 154 19.96 21.16 -4.36
N ALA A 155 20.26 20.02 -4.98
CA ALA A 155 21.00 18.94 -4.36
C ALA A 155 22.47 19.34 -4.07
N LEU A 156 23.13 20.01 -5.03
CA LEU A 156 24.49 20.50 -4.86
C LEU A 156 24.58 21.59 -3.80
N GLU A 157 23.63 22.53 -3.79
CA GLU A 157 23.56 23.57 -2.76
C GLU A 157 23.42 22.95 -1.37
N TRP A 158 22.52 21.96 -1.21
CA TRP A 158 22.36 21.24 0.06
C TRP A 158 23.62 20.48 0.47
N ALA A 159 24.27 19.79 -0.46
CA ALA A 159 25.50 19.06 -0.20
C ALA A 159 26.65 20.01 0.20
N ASN A 160 26.70 21.20 -0.40
CA ASN A 160 27.70 22.21 -0.08
C ASN A 160 27.61 22.69 1.38
N LEU A 161 26.41 22.72 1.97
CA LEU A 161 26.21 23.04 3.39
C LEU A 161 26.98 22.09 4.34
N TYR A 162 27.31 20.89 3.87
CA TYR A 162 28.02 19.86 4.63
C TYR A 162 29.42 19.56 4.06
N GLY A 163 29.91 20.36 3.11
CA GLY A 163 31.20 20.12 2.44
C GLY A 163 31.23 18.85 1.59
N LYS A 164 30.06 18.44 1.05
CA LYS A 164 29.87 17.18 0.31
C LYS A 164 29.53 17.36 -1.17
N SER A 165 29.60 18.59 -1.69
CA SER A 165 29.28 18.91 -3.09
C SER A 165 30.09 18.07 -4.09
N GLY A 166 31.40 17.92 -3.89
CA GLY A 166 32.25 17.14 -4.81
C GLY A 166 31.95 15.63 -4.81
N ASP A 167 31.48 15.06 -3.69
CA ASP A 167 31.04 13.66 -3.64
C ASP A 167 29.72 13.48 -4.40
N VAL A 168 28.78 14.42 -4.20
CA VAL A 168 27.48 14.42 -4.89
C VAL A 168 27.65 14.64 -6.39
N GLU A 169 28.50 15.57 -6.80
CA GLU A 169 28.77 15.84 -8.22
C GLU A 169 29.33 14.60 -8.93
N LYS A 170 30.25 13.86 -8.30
CA LYS A 170 30.72 12.57 -8.82
C LYS A 170 29.60 11.56 -8.94
N MET A 171 28.74 11.43 -7.92
CA MET A 171 27.60 10.52 -7.97
C MET A 171 26.60 10.86 -9.08
N MET A 172 26.44 12.15 -9.40
CA MET A 172 25.56 12.59 -10.48
C MET A 172 26.18 12.26 -11.84
N ASN A 173 27.45 12.59 -12.05
CA ASN A 173 28.16 12.34 -13.30
C ASN A 173 28.41 10.84 -13.56
N GLU A 174 28.59 10.03 -12.51
CA GLU A 174 28.69 8.57 -12.61
C GLU A 174 27.30 7.91 -12.74
N GLY A 175 26.27 8.56 -12.20
CA GLY A 175 24.86 8.16 -12.23
C GLY A 175 24.17 8.32 -13.58
N ASP A 176 24.74 9.11 -14.51
CA ASP A 176 24.26 9.30 -15.89
C ASP A 176 24.14 7.99 -16.71
N ARG A 177 24.69 6.87 -16.22
CA ARG A 177 24.52 5.54 -16.83
C ARG A 177 23.30 4.76 -16.32
N ILE A 178 22.63 5.20 -15.25
CA ILE A 178 21.48 4.50 -14.62
C ILE A 178 20.29 5.44 -14.32
N GLN A 179 20.46 6.76 -14.30
CA GLN A 179 19.42 7.72 -13.94
C GLN A 179 19.25 8.81 -15.01
N GLU A 180 18.40 8.53 -16.00
CA GLU A 180 17.60 9.61 -16.60
C GLU A 180 16.57 10.05 -15.54
N THR A 181 16.93 11.06 -14.73
CA THR A 181 16.03 11.77 -13.81
C THR A 181 14.82 12.39 -14.52
N SER A 182 14.83 12.43 -15.85
CA SER A 182 13.79 12.88 -16.78
C SER A 182 13.03 11.75 -17.49
N SER A 183 13.21 10.49 -17.10
CA SER A 183 12.45 9.37 -17.65
C SER A 183 11.10 9.20 -16.95
N ILE A 184 10.08 8.70 -17.65
CA ILE A 184 8.80 8.25 -17.08
C ILE A 184 9.01 7.28 -15.90
N PHE A 185 10.14 6.56 -15.89
CA PHE A 185 10.53 5.69 -14.78
C PHE A 185 10.67 6.43 -13.43
N SER A 186 11.01 7.72 -13.44
CA SER A 186 11.07 8.57 -12.25
C SER A 186 9.72 8.68 -11.52
N ILE A 187 8.61 8.67 -12.26
CA ILE A 187 7.25 8.71 -11.71
C ILE A 187 6.98 7.42 -10.93
N ILE A 188 7.30 6.27 -11.54
CA ILE A 188 7.12 4.95 -10.91
C ILE A 188 7.99 4.84 -9.66
N SER A 189 9.26 5.22 -9.76
CA SER A 189 10.20 5.21 -8.63
C SER A 189 9.69 6.09 -7.47
N SER A 190 9.15 7.27 -7.78
CA SER A 190 8.57 8.18 -6.79
C SER A 190 7.34 7.58 -6.11
N ILE A 191 6.40 7.01 -6.87
CA ILE A 191 5.22 6.34 -6.32
C ILE A 191 5.64 5.18 -5.40
N LEU A 192 6.66 4.41 -5.76
CA LEU A 192 7.20 3.34 -4.92
C LEU A 192 7.77 3.89 -3.61
N LYS A 193 8.59 4.95 -3.65
CA LYS A 193 9.14 5.60 -2.45
C LYS A 193 8.01 6.09 -1.51
N PHE A 194 7.00 6.76 -2.05
CA PHE A 194 5.84 7.21 -1.28
C PHE A 194 5.04 6.03 -0.71
N SER A 195 4.86 4.97 -1.48
CA SER A 195 4.17 3.76 -1.02
C SER A 195 4.89 3.12 0.17
N LEU A 196 6.23 3.04 0.13
CA LEU A 196 7.05 2.54 1.24
C LEU A 196 6.89 3.42 2.49
N LEU A 197 6.86 4.74 2.35
CA LEU A 197 6.56 5.65 3.46
C LEU A 197 5.15 5.40 4.03
N GLY A 198 4.16 5.19 3.16
CA GLY A 198 2.80 4.83 3.56
C GLY A 198 2.76 3.55 4.37
N ILE A 199 3.50 2.51 3.96
CA ILE A 199 3.65 1.26 4.71
C ILE A 199 4.25 1.53 6.08
N LEU A 200 5.37 2.26 6.16
CA LEU A 200 6.06 2.53 7.43
C LEU A 200 5.14 3.25 8.43
N VAL A 201 4.50 4.35 8.01
CA VAL A 201 3.63 5.12 8.88
C VAL A 201 2.42 4.29 9.32
N SER A 202 1.74 3.63 8.38
CA SER A 202 0.55 2.84 8.71
C SER A 202 0.85 1.59 9.52
N PHE A 203 2.04 1.00 9.39
CA PHE A 203 2.49 -0.10 10.23
C PHE A 203 2.62 0.32 11.69
N ILE A 204 3.31 1.44 11.95
CA ILE A 204 3.49 2.00 13.30
C ILE A 204 2.12 2.34 13.90
N VAL A 205 1.33 3.12 13.17
CA VAL A 205 0.04 3.61 13.64
C VAL A 205 -0.97 2.48 13.81
N GLY A 206 -1.04 1.57 12.85
CA GLY A 206 -1.94 0.42 12.87
C GLY A 206 -1.65 -0.49 14.06
N THR A 207 -0.37 -0.69 14.39
CA THR A 207 0.03 -1.46 15.58
C THR A 207 -0.42 -0.79 16.88
N ILE A 208 -0.25 0.53 17.00
CA ILE A 208 -0.63 1.30 18.19
C ILE A 208 -2.16 1.36 18.35
N VAL A 209 -2.87 1.67 17.25
CA VAL A 209 -4.32 1.93 17.27
C VAL A 209 -5.15 0.64 17.37
N ARG A 210 -4.65 -0.49 16.88
CA ARG A 210 -5.30 -1.80 16.99
C ARG A 210 -5.38 -2.29 18.44
N ASN A 211 -4.36 -2.01 19.24
CA ASN A 211 -4.24 -2.52 20.61
C ASN A 211 -4.94 -1.63 21.65
N ARG A 212 -5.57 -0.53 21.23
CA ARG A 212 -6.44 0.35 22.02
C ARG A 212 -7.85 0.27 21.49
#